data_AF-A0A945M5E4-F1
#
_entry.id   AF-A0A945M5E4-F1
#
_cell.length_a   1.000
_cell.length_b   1.000
_cell.length_c   1.000
_cell.angle_alpha   90.00
_cell.angle_beta   90.00
_cell.angle_gamma   90.00
#
_symmetry.space_group_name_H-M   'P 1'
#
loop_
_entity.id
_entity.type
_entity.pdbx_description
1 polymer ?
#
loop_
_entity_poly.entity_id
_entity_poly.type
_entity_poly.pdbx_seq_one_letter_code
_entity_poly.pdbx_strand_id
1 'polypeptide(L)'
;FHLKSIINILVPDAVVIEVSGETAGAACTALLAIEIIDDNKPLLIINGDQLIDADNLALMQNINRAKIEGLEFSIYNSYNKFNYSFDYSYIKSKDLTNNVDLSRRPSNKLVSRINYNHDLNNTFSLSTISETNSDNSIYDSNRLGGYTAINATFLRKIDKYALQFKLNNVFDKKFRKAHNYNSEGRSYNVSISRSF
;
A
#
# COMPACT_ATOMS: atom_id res chain seq x y z
N PHE A 1 21.84 18.41 6.79
CA PHE A 1 23.29 18.26 6.50
C PHE A 1 24.17 17.82 7.69
N HIS A 2 23.67 17.59 8.92
CA HIS A 2 24.51 17.14 10.06
C HIS A 2 24.25 15.71 10.55
N LEU A 3 23.18 15.05 10.09
CA LEU A 3 22.78 13.73 10.58
C LEU A 3 23.82 12.65 10.27
N LYS A 4 24.38 12.65 9.05
CA LYS A 4 25.44 11.71 8.63
C LYS A 4 26.66 11.75 9.56
N SER A 5 27.09 12.95 9.93
CA SER A 5 28.24 13.13 10.83
C SER A 5 27.96 12.59 12.23
N ILE A 6 26.77 12.83 12.78
CA ILE A 6 26.38 12.33 14.11
C ILE A 6 26.30 10.80 14.10
N ILE A 7 25.67 10.21 13.08
CA ILE A 7 25.55 8.75 12.95
C ILE A 7 26.93 8.10 12.92
N ASN A 8 27.87 8.63 12.11
CA ASN A 8 29.21 8.06 12.02
C ASN A 8 30.05 8.26 13.29
N ILE A 9 29.71 9.22 14.15
CA ILE A 9 30.35 9.35 15.47
C ILE A 9 29.84 8.26 16.42
N LEU A 10 28.53 8.00 16.41
CA LEU A 10 27.90 7.00 17.28
C LEU A 10 28.20 5.56 16.82
N VAL A 11 28.20 5.33 15.51
CA VAL A 11 28.41 4.04 14.86
C VAL A 11 29.40 4.25 13.71
N PRO A 12 30.71 4.11 13.96
CA PRO A 12 31.76 4.39 12.97
C PRO A 12 31.63 3.62 11.65
N ASP A 13 31.13 2.39 11.72
CA ASP A 13 30.98 1.51 10.55
C ASP A 13 29.62 1.69 9.82
N ALA A 14 28.81 2.68 10.22
CA ALA A 14 27.52 2.92 9.59
C ALA A 14 27.67 3.41 8.14
N VAL A 15 26.94 2.76 7.23
CA VAL A 15 26.81 3.21 5.84
C VAL A 15 25.57 4.11 5.73
N VAL A 16 25.78 5.37 5.35
CA VAL A 16 24.70 6.36 5.18
C VAL A 16 24.46 6.60 3.70
N ILE A 17 23.30 6.17 3.21
CA ILE A 17 22.83 6.36 1.84
C ILE A 17 21.81 7.50 1.84
N GLU A 18 22.10 8.54 1.06
CA GLU A 18 21.16 9.65 0.86
C GLU A 18 20.20 9.31 -0.30
N VAL A 19 18.91 9.41 -0.03
CA VAL A 19 17.86 9.11 -1.00
C VAL A 19 17.28 10.42 -1.53
N SER A 20 17.23 10.57 -2.85
CA SER A 20 16.60 11.72 -3.50
C SER A 20 15.12 11.46 -3.74
N GLY A 21 14.25 12.29 -3.16
CA GLY A 21 12.80 12.25 -3.40
C GLY A 21 12.03 11.34 -2.45
N GLU A 22 10.73 11.22 -2.71
CA GLU A 22 9.83 10.41 -1.89
C GLU A 22 9.93 8.92 -2.26
N THR A 23 9.93 8.07 -1.24
CA THR A 23 9.90 6.61 -1.38
C THR A 23 8.51 6.06 -1.08
N ALA A 24 8.13 4.96 -1.73
CA ALA A 24 6.82 4.32 -1.53
C ALA A 24 6.64 3.58 -0.17
N GLY A 25 7.66 3.59 0.71
CA GLY A 25 7.59 3.00 2.05
C GLY A 25 8.95 2.53 2.60
N ALA A 26 8.94 2.05 3.84
CA ALA A 26 10.16 1.65 4.56
C ALA A 26 10.94 0.53 3.84
N ALA A 27 10.26 -0.50 3.34
CA ALA A 27 10.91 -1.60 2.61
C ALA A 27 11.53 -1.13 1.28
N CYS A 28 10.81 -0.31 0.50
CA CYS A 28 11.35 0.27 -0.75
C CYS A 28 12.57 1.16 -0.48
N THR A 29 12.57 1.90 0.64
CA THR A 29 13.71 2.72 1.06
C THR A 29 14.91 1.85 1.42
N ALA A 30 14.70 0.81 2.23
CA ALA A 30 15.76 -0.12 2.62
C ALA A 30 16.38 -0.83 1.41
N LEU A 31 15.58 -1.17 0.40
CA LEU A 31 16.07 -1.79 -0.84
C LEU A 31 16.98 -0.87 -1.69
N LEU A 32 17.01 0.44 -1.44
CA LEU A 32 18.04 1.30 -2.07
C LEU A 32 19.46 0.98 -1.56
N ALA A 33 19.56 0.25 -0.44
CA ALA A 33 20.78 -0.28 0.13
C ALA A 33 21.06 -1.73 -0.30
N ILE A 34 20.40 -2.27 -1.34
CA ILE A 34 20.47 -3.70 -1.68
C ILE A 34 21.90 -4.23 -1.86
N GLU A 35 22.82 -3.41 -2.36
CA GLU A 35 24.22 -3.81 -2.57
C GLU A 35 25.00 -4.09 -1.28
N ILE A 36 24.52 -3.56 -0.14
CA ILE A 36 25.16 -3.74 1.18
C ILE A 36 24.35 -4.66 2.11
N ILE A 37 23.17 -5.12 1.69
CA ILE A 37 22.35 -6.04 2.48
C ILE A 37 22.93 -7.46 2.35
N ASP A 38 23.23 -8.08 3.49
CA ASP A 38 23.68 -9.47 3.57
C ASP A 38 22.48 -10.42 3.72
N ASP A 39 22.11 -11.08 2.62
CA ASP A 39 20.99 -12.03 2.57
C ASP A 39 21.13 -13.23 3.51
N ASN A 40 22.34 -13.49 4.05
CA ASN A 40 22.59 -14.58 4.98
C ASN A 40 22.38 -14.19 6.46
N LYS A 41 22.15 -12.90 6.76
CA LYS A 41 21.94 -12.40 8.12
C LYS A 41 20.50 -11.91 8.33
N PRO A 42 19.95 -11.99 9.55
CA PRO A 42 18.67 -11.36 9.86
C PRO A 42 18.72 -9.85 9.59
N LEU A 43 17.75 -9.34 8.84
CA LEU A 43 17.63 -7.92 8.51
C LEU A 43 16.58 -7.26 9.40
N LEU A 44 16.94 -6.15 10.04
CA LEU A 44 16.03 -5.29 10.77
C LEU A 44 15.85 -3.97 10.01
N ILE A 45 14.62 -3.69 9.58
CA ILE A 45 14.23 -2.40 9.01
C ILE A 45 13.44 -1.66 10.07
N ILE A 46 13.94 -0.49 10.45
CA ILE A 46 13.34 0.36 11.48
C ILE A 46 13.36 1.82 11.01
N ASN A 47 12.31 2.57 11.34
CA ASN A 47 12.28 4.01 11.14
C ASN A 47 12.96 4.73 12.30
N GLY A 48 13.47 5.94 12.08
CA GLY A 48 14.18 6.70 13.12
C GLY A 48 13.33 7.10 14.33
N ASP A 49 12.02 6.96 14.26
CA ASP A 49 11.04 7.22 15.32
C ASP A 49 10.57 5.94 16.06
N GLN A 50 11.07 4.77 15.66
CA GLN A 50 10.75 3.51 16.30
C GLN A 50 11.83 3.15 17.32
N LEU A 51 11.41 2.83 18.54
CA LEU A 51 12.27 2.35 19.62
C LEU A 51 12.01 0.87 19.84
N ILE A 52 13.09 0.08 19.88
CA ILE A 52 13.03 -1.34 20.25
C ILE A 52 13.63 -1.45 21.65
N ASP A 53 12.78 -1.79 22.60
CA ASP A 53 13.21 -2.21 23.93
C ASP A 53 13.28 -3.74 23.92
N ALA A 54 14.48 -4.27 24.05
CA ALA A 54 14.74 -5.70 23.97
C ALA A 54 15.74 -6.08 25.06
N ASP A 55 15.36 -7.06 25.89
CA ASP A 55 16.24 -7.60 26.93
C ASP A 55 17.51 -8.19 26.31
N ASN A 56 18.60 -8.24 27.08
CA ASN A 56 19.90 -8.79 26.66
C ASN A 56 19.88 -10.27 26.18
N LEU A 57 18.73 -10.95 26.26
CA LEU A 57 18.50 -12.31 25.76
C LEU A 57 17.80 -12.34 24.39
N ALA A 58 17.34 -11.19 23.88
CA ALA A 58 16.67 -11.09 22.60
C ALA A 58 17.70 -11.12 21.45
N LEU A 59 17.86 -12.30 20.86
CA LEU A 59 18.64 -12.47 19.64
C LEU A 59 17.74 -12.18 18.43
N MET A 60 18.20 -11.30 17.54
CA MET A 60 17.60 -11.19 16.22
C MET A 60 17.87 -12.50 15.47
N GLN A 61 16.82 -13.24 15.17
CA GLN A 61 16.88 -14.49 14.42
C GLN A 61 15.92 -14.43 13.24
N ASN A 62 16.38 -14.97 12.11
CA ASN A 62 15.53 -15.14 10.94
C ASN A 62 14.61 -16.34 11.20
N ILE A 63 13.46 -16.08 11.82
CA ILE A 63 12.53 -17.13 12.27
C ILE A 63 11.74 -17.76 11.11
N ASN A 64 11.52 -17.03 10.02
CA ASN A 64 10.57 -17.42 8.98
C ASN A 64 11.15 -17.27 7.59
N ARG A 65 10.95 -18.29 6.75
CA ARG A 65 11.25 -18.20 5.31
C ARG A 65 9.96 -17.93 4.55
N ALA A 66 9.74 -16.69 4.14
CA ALA A 66 8.59 -16.37 3.30
C ALA A 66 8.85 -16.75 1.83
N LYS A 67 7.88 -17.39 1.18
CA LYS A 67 7.81 -17.53 -0.27
C LYS A 67 6.58 -16.81 -0.78
N ILE A 68 6.81 -15.84 -1.66
CA ILE A 68 5.73 -15.08 -2.31
C ILE A 68 5.81 -15.36 -3.79
N GLU A 69 4.73 -15.93 -4.34
CA GLU A 69 4.56 -16.19 -5.75
C GLU A 69 3.29 -15.50 -6.21
N GLY A 70 3.27 -15.00 -7.44
CA GLY A 70 2.09 -14.28 -7.91
C GLY A 70 2.12 -14.02 -9.40
N LEU A 71 1.04 -13.42 -9.87
CA LEU A 71 0.88 -12.93 -11.23
C LEU A 71 0.18 -11.58 -11.16
N GLU A 72 0.59 -10.68 -12.03
CA GLU A 72 -0.01 -9.36 -12.16
C GLU A 72 -0.37 -9.12 -13.62
N PHE A 73 -1.53 -8.53 -13.82
CA PHE A 73 -2.05 -8.20 -15.13
C PHE A 73 -2.61 -6.78 -15.10
N SER A 74 -2.11 -5.92 -15.97
CA SER A 74 -2.51 -4.52 -16.03
C SER A 74 -2.85 -4.14 -17.46
N ILE A 75 -4.05 -3.60 -17.67
CA ILE A 75 -4.47 -2.96 -18.91
C ILE A 75 -4.71 -1.49 -18.63
N TYR A 76 -4.12 -0.64 -19.47
CA TYR A 76 -4.47 0.77 -19.53
C TYR A 76 -4.76 1.14 -20.98
N ASN A 77 -5.86 1.85 -21.21
CA ASN A 77 -6.16 2.38 -22.52
C ASN A 77 -7.00 3.66 -22.43
N SER A 78 -6.93 4.44 -23.50
CA SER A 78 -7.67 5.69 -23.69
C SER A 78 -8.36 5.65 -25.04
N TYR A 79 -9.69 5.73 -25.04
CA TYR A 79 -10.48 5.77 -26.26
C TYR A 79 -11.50 6.91 -26.21
N ASN A 80 -11.34 7.86 -27.12
CA ASN A 80 -12.17 9.06 -27.24
C ASN A 80 -12.27 9.82 -25.90
N LYS A 81 -13.44 9.81 -25.26
CA LYS A 81 -13.69 10.48 -23.98
C LYS A 81 -13.42 9.60 -22.76
N PHE A 82 -12.99 8.35 -22.95
CA PHE A 82 -12.83 7.37 -21.86
C PHE A 82 -11.37 7.00 -21.64
N ASN A 83 -10.90 7.09 -20.40
CA ASN A 83 -9.63 6.50 -19.96
C ASN A 83 -9.97 5.40 -18.97
N TYR A 84 -9.50 4.17 -19.20
CA TYR A 84 -9.76 3.07 -18.29
C TYR A 84 -8.48 2.31 -17.95
N SER A 85 -8.41 1.89 -16.68
CA SER A 85 -7.40 0.97 -16.18
C SER A 85 -8.06 -0.23 -15.51
N PHE A 86 -7.42 -1.38 -15.65
CA PHE A 86 -7.82 -2.62 -15.03
C PHE A 86 -6.55 -3.34 -14.57
N ASP A 87 -6.45 -3.54 -13.26
CA ASP A 87 -5.29 -4.08 -12.59
C ASP A 87 -5.75 -5.29 -11.77
N TYR A 88 -5.21 -6.45 -12.07
CA TYR A 88 -5.47 -7.69 -11.37
C TYR A 88 -4.16 -8.24 -10.82
N SER A 89 -4.18 -8.63 -9.54
CA SER A 89 -3.06 -9.29 -8.89
C SER A 89 -3.56 -10.56 -8.21
N TYR A 90 -2.86 -11.67 -8.45
CA TYR A 90 -2.96 -12.85 -7.63
C TYR A 90 -1.64 -13.07 -6.91
N ILE A 91 -1.71 -13.23 -5.60
CA ILE A 91 -0.55 -13.42 -4.74
C ILE A 91 -0.81 -14.63 -3.84
N LYS A 92 0.16 -15.52 -3.81
CA LYS A 92 0.27 -16.64 -2.89
C LYS A 92 1.48 -16.40 -2.01
N SER A 93 1.23 -15.99 -0.78
CA SER A 93 2.24 -15.67 0.22
C SER A 93 2.23 -16.73 1.30
N LYS A 94 3.29 -17.52 1.41
CA LYS A 94 3.43 -18.58 2.41
C LYS A 94 4.64 -18.38 3.28
N ASP A 95 4.49 -18.68 4.55
CA ASP A 95 5.62 -18.99 5.43
C ASP A 95 6.01 -20.46 5.22
N LEU A 96 7.21 -20.71 4.73
CA LEU A 96 7.73 -22.05 4.47
C LEU A 96 8.14 -22.80 5.74
N THR A 97 8.35 -22.10 6.88
CA THR A 97 8.75 -22.73 8.13
C THR A 97 7.61 -23.59 8.70
N ASN A 98 6.37 -23.11 8.62
CA ASN A 98 5.16 -23.74 9.15
C ASN A 98 4.11 -24.05 8.06
N ASN A 99 4.38 -23.71 6.80
CA ASN A 99 3.51 -23.91 5.63
C ASN A 99 2.12 -23.24 5.76
N VAL A 100 2.04 -22.08 6.42
CA VAL A 100 0.80 -21.29 6.52
C VAL A 100 0.84 -20.06 5.61
N ASP A 101 -0.34 -19.54 5.26
CA ASP A 101 -0.44 -18.30 4.49
C ASP A 101 -0.07 -17.10 5.38
N LEU A 102 0.64 -16.13 4.83
CA LEU A 102 1.02 -14.93 5.56
C LEU A 102 -0.22 -14.05 5.85
N SER A 103 -0.33 -13.54 7.07
CA SER A 103 -1.52 -12.82 7.55
C SER A 103 -1.93 -11.61 6.70
N ARG A 104 -3.24 -11.35 6.63
CA ARG A 104 -3.87 -10.15 6.04
C ARG A 104 -3.51 -9.89 4.58
N ARG A 105 -3.23 -10.94 3.81
CA ARG A 105 -2.91 -10.85 2.38
C ARG A 105 -3.98 -11.57 1.57
N PRO A 106 -4.99 -10.85 1.06
CA PRO A 106 -5.96 -11.41 0.12
C PRO A 106 -5.25 -11.98 -1.10
N SER A 107 -5.60 -13.21 -1.49
CA SER A 107 -4.92 -13.85 -2.61
C SER A 107 -5.27 -13.23 -3.95
N ASN A 108 -6.45 -12.63 -4.11
CA ASN A 108 -6.83 -11.99 -5.36
C ASN A 108 -7.28 -10.56 -5.06
N LYS A 109 -6.76 -9.62 -5.84
CA LYS A 109 -7.13 -8.22 -5.79
C LYS A 109 -7.33 -7.69 -7.20
N LEU A 110 -8.48 -7.06 -7.39
CA LEU A 110 -8.86 -6.36 -8.61
C LEU A 110 -9.03 -4.88 -8.30
N VAL A 111 -8.42 -4.03 -9.11
CA VAL A 111 -8.64 -2.59 -9.11
C VAL A 111 -9.01 -2.20 -10.53
N SER A 112 -10.11 -1.48 -10.70
CA SER A 112 -10.45 -0.89 -12.00
C SER A 112 -10.80 0.57 -11.84
N ARG A 113 -10.44 1.38 -12.83
CA ARG A 113 -10.78 2.79 -12.89
C ARG A 113 -11.27 3.13 -14.27
N ILE A 114 -12.38 3.85 -14.36
CA ILE A 114 -12.93 4.36 -15.60
C ILE A 114 -13.14 5.86 -15.40
N ASN A 115 -12.51 6.66 -16.25
CA ASN A 115 -12.66 8.10 -16.30
C ASN A 115 -13.38 8.46 -17.60
N TYR A 116 -14.47 9.21 -17.50
CA TYR A 116 -15.20 9.79 -18.61
C TYR A 116 -15.00 11.30 -18.59
N ASN A 117 -14.29 11.81 -19.59
CA ASN A 117 -14.06 13.23 -19.82
C ASN A 117 -15.20 13.76 -20.69
N HIS A 118 -16.27 14.25 -20.06
CA HIS A 118 -17.43 14.80 -20.76
C HIS A 118 -17.01 15.95 -21.70
N ASP A 119 -16.13 16.82 -21.18
CA ASP A 119 -15.47 17.92 -21.87
C ASP A 119 -14.09 18.18 -21.22
N LEU A 120 -13.39 19.24 -21.62
CA LEU A 120 -12.06 19.59 -21.12
C LEU A 120 -12.03 19.93 -19.62
N ASN A 121 -13.19 20.27 -19.04
CA ASN A 121 -13.32 20.78 -17.69
C ASN A 121 -14.03 19.81 -16.75
N ASN A 122 -14.84 18.88 -17.26
CA ASN A 122 -15.65 17.97 -16.47
C ASN A 122 -15.23 16.50 -16.67
N THR A 123 -14.73 15.89 -15.60
CA THR A 123 -14.35 14.48 -15.57
C THR A 123 -15.18 13.74 -14.52
N PHE A 124 -15.78 12.62 -14.93
CA PHE A 124 -16.42 11.66 -14.04
C PHE A 124 -15.53 10.43 -13.93
N SER A 125 -15.25 9.99 -12.72
CA SER A 125 -14.41 8.82 -12.45
C SER A 125 -15.17 7.82 -11.60
N LEU A 126 -15.14 6.56 -12.01
CA LEU A 126 -15.59 5.42 -11.23
C LEU A 126 -14.36 4.56 -10.93
N SER A 127 -14.16 4.18 -9.66
CA SER A 127 -13.12 3.23 -9.27
C SER A 127 -13.71 2.08 -8.49
N THR A 128 -13.33 0.85 -8.84
CA THR A 128 -13.72 -0.36 -8.12
C THR A 128 -12.49 -1.00 -7.51
N ILE A 129 -12.62 -1.47 -6.27
CA ILE A 129 -11.62 -2.32 -5.61
C ILE A 129 -12.35 -3.56 -5.14
N SER A 130 -11.85 -4.74 -5.51
CA SER A 130 -12.39 -6.03 -5.09
C SER A 130 -11.26 -6.88 -4.54
N GLU A 131 -11.42 -7.40 -3.33
CA GLU A 131 -10.44 -8.24 -2.65
C GLU A 131 -11.13 -9.53 -2.16
N THR A 132 -10.46 -10.67 -2.29
CA THR A 132 -10.96 -11.92 -1.71
C THR A 132 -10.81 -11.93 -0.19
N ASN A 133 -11.32 -12.99 0.45
CA ASN A 133 -11.06 -13.19 1.86
C ASN A 133 -9.56 -13.35 2.15
N SER A 134 -9.20 -13.10 3.40
CA SER A 134 -7.86 -13.33 3.93
C SER A 134 -7.95 -13.71 5.39
N ASP A 135 -6.92 -14.33 5.93
CA ASP A 135 -6.84 -14.60 7.37
C ASP A 135 -6.35 -13.34 8.11
N ASN A 136 -6.78 -13.15 9.36
CA ASN A 136 -6.40 -11.99 10.13
C ASN A 136 -4.99 -12.10 10.73
N SER A 137 -4.62 -13.28 11.21
CA SER A 137 -3.33 -13.56 11.83
C SER A 137 -2.95 -15.03 11.65
N ILE A 138 -1.66 -15.36 11.64
CA ILE A 138 -1.19 -16.74 11.75
C ILE A 138 -1.40 -17.33 13.16
N TYR A 139 -1.72 -16.47 14.13
CA TYR A 139 -1.90 -16.82 15.54
C TYR A 139 -3.38 -16.88 15.96
N ASP A 140 -4.33 -16.71 15.03
CA ASP A 140 -5.76 -16.80 15.30
C ASP A 140 -6.52 -17.54 14.18
N SER A 141 -7.80 -17.84 14.43
CA SER A 141 -8.71 -18.45 13.46
C SER A 141 -9.66 -17.45 12.80
N ASN A 142 -9.43 -16.14 12.99
CA ASN A 142 -10.31 -15.11 12.49
C ASN A 142 -10.07 -14.89 11.00
N ARG A 143 -11.14 -14.96 10.20
CA ARG A 143 -11.08 -14.67 8.76
C ARG A 143 -11.74 -13.33 8.45
N LEU A 144 -11.08 -12.57 7.57
CA LEU A 144 -11.57 -11.32 7.02
C LEU A 144 -12.30 -11.63 5.72
N GLY A 145 -13.58 -11.26 5.65
CA GLY A 145 -14.38 -11.46 4.45
C GLY A 145 -13.89 -10.63 3.27
N GLY A 146 -13.98 -11.20 2.07
CA GLY A 146 -13.76 -10.44 0.84
C GLY A 146 -14.81 -9.35 0.66
N TYR A 147 -14.47 -8.33 -0.11
CA TYR A 147 -15.34 -7.18 -0.35
C TYR A 147 -15.10 -6.57 -1.73
N THR A 148 -16.14 -5.91 -2.22
CA THR A 148 -16.06 -5.02 -3.38
C THR A 148 -16.53 -3.64 -2.94
N ALA A 149 -15.71 -2.63 -3.15
CA ALA A 149 -16.02 -1.23 -2.87
C ALA A 149 -15.94 -0.43 -4.18
N ILE A 150 -16.92 0.44 -4.38
CA ILE A 150 -17.00 1.31 -5.56
C ILE A 150 -16.97 2.75 -5.07
N ASN A 151 -16.13 3.57 -5.68
CA ASN A 151 -16.04 5.00 -5.41
C ASN A 151 -16.35 5.78 -6.69
N ALA A 152 -17.05 6.90 -6.52
CA ALA A 152 -17.31 7.84 -7.59
C ALA A 152 -16.59 9.16 -7.30
N THR A 153 -16.09 9.82 -8.33
CA THR A 153 -15.48 11.14 -8.23
C THR A 153 -15.93 11.99 -9.40
N PHE A 154 -16.33 13.22 -9.11
CA PHE A 154 -16.57 14.25 -10.12
C PHE A 154 -15.54 15.35 -9.94
N LEU A 155 -14.87 15.72 -11.02
CA LEU A 155 -13.90 16.80 -11.06
C LEU A 155 -14.37 17.85 -12.06
N ARG A 156 -14.47 19.10 -11.61
CA ARG A 156 -14.77 20.26 -12.46
C ARG A 156 -13.68 21.30 -12.36
N LYS A 157 -13.06 21.63 -13.49
CA LYS A 157 -12.10 22.73 -13.64
C LYS A 157 -12.84 24.02 -14.02
N ILE A 158 -12.52 25.11 -13.36
CA ILE A 158 -13.08 26.45 -13.57
C ILE A 158 -11.92 27.44 -13.50
N ASP A 159 -11.39 27.82 -14.67
CA ASP A 159 -10.23 28.70 -14.78
C ASP A 159 -9.04 28.19 -13.93
N LYS A 160 -8.63 28.92 -12.89
CA LYS A 160 -7.53 28.53 -11.98
C LYS A 160 -7.94 27.59 -10.86
N TYR A 161 -9.21 27.24 -10.75
CA TYR A 161 -9.76 26.42 -9.68
C TYR A 161 -10.14 25.03 -10.17
N ALA A 162 -9.99 24.02 -9.30
CA ALA A 162 -10.55 22.70 -9.51
C ALA A 162 -11.39 22.29 -8.30
N LEU A 163 -12.65 21.93 -8.56
CA LEU A 163 -13.60 21.42 -7.59
C LEU A 163 -13.70 19.91 -7.75
N GLN A 164 -13.48 19.17 -6.68
CA GLN A 164 -13.60 17.71 -6.66
C GLN A 164 -14.64 17.28 -5.64
N PHE A 165 -15.57 16.44 -6.06
CA PHE A 165 -16.55 15.77 -5.20
C PHE A 165 -16.27 14.27 -5.27
N LYS A 166 -16.01 13.65 -4.12
CA LYS A 166 -15.71 12.22 -4.03
C LYS A 166 -16.71 11.54 -3.11
N LEU A 167 -17.32 10.47 -3.60
CA LEU A 167 -18.16 9.56 -2.85
C LEU A 167 -17.42 8.22 -2.73
N ASN A 168 -16.88 7.94 -1.56
CA ASN A 168 -16.26 6.65 -1.27
C ASN A 168 -17.33 5.64 -0.85
N ASN A 169 -17.13 4.38 -1.23
CA ASN A 169 -17.99 3.27 -0.85
C ASN A 169 -19.47 3.57 -1.12
N VAL A 170 -19.81 3.81 -2.40
CA VAL A 170 -21.15 4.21 -2.88
C VAL A 170 -22.24 3.31 -2.32
N PHE A 171 -21.98 2.02 -2.15
CA PHE A 171 -22.96 1.03 -1.66
C PHE A 171 -22.96 0.82 -0.14
N ASP A 172 -22.16 1.59 0.61
CA ASP A 172 -21.99 1.46 2.07
C ASP A 172 -21.68 0.01 2.50
N LYS A 173 -20.81 -0.66 1.72
CA LYS A 173 -20.39 -2.03 2.01
C LYS A 173 -19.62 -2.03 3.33
N LYS A 174 -20.06 -2.86 4.28
CA LYS A 174 -19.33 -3.14 5.52
C LYS A 174 -18.27 -4.22 5.27
N PHE A 175 -17.01 -3.91 5.59
CA PHE A 175 -15.88 -4.83 5.50
C PHE A 175 -14.81 -4.45 6.53
N ARG A 176 -13.80 -5.30 6.69
CA ARG A 176 -12.70 -5.11 7.64
C ARG A 176 -11.39 -5.55 7.02
N LYS A 177 -10.32 -4.79 7.26
CA LYS A 177 -8.94 -5.13 6.84
C LYS A 177 -8.09 -5.70 7.99
N ALA A 178 -8.57 -5.56 9.22
CA ALA A 178 -8.01 -6.17 10.41
C ALA A 178 -9.16 -6.51 11.38
N HIS A 179 -9.00 -7.58 12.15
CA HIS A 179 -9.97 -7.95 13.16
C HIS A 179 -10.11 -6.83 14.20
N ASN A 180 -11.35 -6.54 14.62
CA ASN A 180 -11.73 -5.42 15.50
C ASN A 180 -11.51 -3.99 14.97
N TYR A 181 -11.02 -3.82 13.74
CA TYR A 181 -10.94 -2.51 13.09
C TYR A 181 -11.94 -2.45 11.93
N ASN A 182 -12.96 -1.61 12.08
CA ASN A 182 -13.92 -1.36 11.00
C ASN A 182 -13.28 -0.47 9.93
N SER A 183 -13.48 -0.83 8.67
CA SER A 183 -13.18 0.07 7.57
C SER A 183 -14.16 1.22 7.53
N GLU A 184 -13.75 2.33 6.90
CA GLU A 184 -14.62 3.46 6.62
C GLU A 184 -15.84 3.00 5.78
N GLY A 185 -17.03 3.39 6.22
CA GLY A 185 -18.28 3.18 5.47
C GLY A 185 -18.39 4.11 4.27
N ARG A 186 -19.61 4.45 3.87
CA ARG A 186 -19.83 5.50 2.88
C ARG A 186 -19.32 6.85 3.39
N SER A 187 -18.52 7.55 2.59
CA SER A 187 -18.06 8.90 2.93
C SER A 187 -18.05 9.86 1.75
N TYR A 188 -18.22 11.14 2.06
CA TYR A 188 -18.32 12.23 1.10
C TYR A 188 -17.19 13.21 1.35
N ASN A 189 -16.42 13.53 0.32
CA ASN A 189 -15.31 14.48 0.41
C ASN A 189 -15.49 15.55 -0.66
N VAL A 190 -15.21 16.80 -0.30
CA VAL A 190 -15.21 17.93 -1.20
C VAL A 190 -13.86 18.61 -1.09
N SER A 191 -13.18 18.80 -2.22
CA SER A 191 -11.87 19.43 -2.28
C SER A 191 -11.88 20.58 -3.28
N ILE A 192 -11.23 21.68 -2.92
CA ILE A 192 -11.00 22.83 -3.78
C ILE A 192 -9.49 23.04 -3.87
N SER A 193 -8.95 23.06 -5.08
CA SER A 193 -7.55 23.41 -5.31
C SER A 193 -7.44 24.57 -6.29
N ARG A 194 -6.36 25.34 -6.16
CA ARG A 194 -6.03 26.47 -7.04
C ARG A 194 -4.63 26.29 -7.58
N SER A 195 -4.47 26.37 -8.90
CA SER A 195 -3.16 26.41 -9.54
C SER A 195 -2.62 27.84 -9.55
N PHE A 196 -1.33 28.00 -9.25
CA PHE A 196 -0.61 29.27 -9.28
C PHE A 196 0.28 29.37 -10.53
#